data_AF-A0A1I2BEC2-F1
#
_entry.id   AF-A0A1I2BEC2-F1
#
_cell.length_a   1.000
_cell.length_b   1.000
_cell.length_c   1.000
_cell.angle_alpha   90.00
_cell.angle_beta   90.00
_cell.angle_gamma   90.00
#
_symmetry.space_group_name_H-M   'P 1'
#
loop_
_entity.id
_entity.type
_entity.pdbx_description
1 polymer ?
#
loop_
_entity_poly.entity_id
_entity_poly.type
_entity_poly.pdbx_seq_one_letter_code
_entity_poly.pdbx_strand_id
1 'polypeptide(L)'
;MFVSIDQRVARRAAELAPEHDLKGFDASILAAAELARCETLYTWDNDLLKIGDKISGLTVCEPQIPDSSTSDSSEDQLSLEI
;
A
#
# COMPACT_ATOMS: atom_id res chain seq x y z
N MET A 1 -6.02 2.42 11.40
CA MET A 1 -4.90 2.30 12.38
C MET A 1 -3.77 3.16 11.86
N PHE A 2 -3.07 3.90 12.72
CA PHE A 2 -1.86 4.64 12.35
C PHE A 2 -0.62 3.88 12.82
N VAL A 3 0.42 3.85 12.00
CA VAL A 3 1.71 3.22 12.32
C VAL A 3 2.76 4.32 12.48
N SER A 4 3.37 4.40 13.65
CA SER A 4 4.46 5.35 13.93
C SER A 4 5.81 4.77 13.51
N ILE A 5 6.70 5.62 13.01
CA ILE A 5 8.10 5.24 12.78
C ILE A 5 8.85 5.36 14.11
N ASP A 6 8.85 4.27 14.86
CA ASP A 6 9.57 4.15 16.14
C ASP A 6 10.98 3.55 15.96
N GLN A 7 11.68 3.33 17.07
CA GLN A 7 13.02 2.74 17.05
C GLN A 7 13.04 1.34 16.41
N ARG A 8 11.97 0.56 16.55
CA ARG A 8 11.90 -0.79 15.99
C ARG A 8 11.75 -0.73 14.47
N VAL A 9 10.91 0.17 13.97
CA VAL A 9 10.79 0.44 12.53
C VAL A 9 12.10 0.97 11.97
N ALA A 10 12.72 1.96 12.62
CA ALA A 10 13.99 2.54 12.17
C ALA A 10 15.13 1.51 12.11
N ARG A 11 15.21 0.60 13.08
CA ARG A 11 16.20 -0.49 13.05
C ARG A 11 15.96 -1.43 11.89
N ARG A 12 14.71 -1.83 11.66
CA ARG A 12 14.37 -2.73 10.54
C ARG A 12 14.60 -2.06 9.19
N ALA A 13 14.31 -0.76 9.07
CA ALA A 13 14.62 0.02 7.88
C ALA A 13 16.12 0.06 7.58
N ALA A 14 16.97 0.16 8.60
CA ALA A 14 18.42 0.14 8.43
C ALA A 14 18.95 -1.22 7.92
N GLU A 15 18.23 -2.31 8.17
CA GLU A 15 18.53 -3.65 7.63
C GLU A 15 18.04 -3.77 6.18
N LEU A 16 16.79 -3.35 5.90
CA LEU A 16 16.15 -3.45 4.58
C LEU A 16 16.77 -2.53 3.54
N ALA A 17 17.27 -1.35 3.95
CA ALA A 17 17.87 -0.37 3.05
C ALA A 17 19.01 -0.97 2.20
N PRO A 18 20.07 -1.56 2.79
CA PRO A 18 21.12 -2.20 2.01
C PRO A 18 20.69 -3.52 1.38
N GLU A 19 19.72 -4.26 1.94
CA GLU A 19 19.23 -5.53 1.39
C GLU A 19 18.52 -5.36 0.04
N HIS A 20 17.86 -4.20 -0.14
CA HIS A 20 17.03 -3.92 -1.30
C HIS A 20 17.42 -2.66 -2.08
N ASP A 21 18.59 -2.07 -1.76
CA ASP A 21 19.08 -0.82 -2.36
C ASP A 21 18.06 0.34 -2.25
N LEU A 22 17.43 0.46 -1.07
CA LEU A 22 16.41 1.46 -0.77
C LEU A 22 17.00 2.66 -0.03
N LYS A 23 16.43 3.84 -0.26
CA LYS A 23 16.69 5.02 0.58
C LYS A 23 16.05 4.83 1.95
N GLY A 24 16.60 5.49 2.97
CA GLY A 24 16.15 5.33 4.36
C GLY A 24 14.66 5.58 4.58
N PHE A 25 14.05 6.49 3.82
CA PHE A 25 12.61 6.74 3.91
C PHE A 25 11.77 5.59 3.32
N ASP A 26 12.11 5.14 2.11
CA ASP A 26 11.42 4.01 1.45
C ASP A 26 11.56 2.73 2.28
N ALA A 27 12.75 2.47 2.82
CA ALA A 27 12.99 1.36 3.73
C ALA A 27 12.18 1.48 5.04
N SER A 28 11.92 2.70 5.52
CA SER A 28 11.08 2.92 6.71
C SER A 28 9.61 2.63 6.44
N ILE A 29 9.09 2.97 5.26
CA ILE A 29 7.73 2.61 4.84
C ILE A 29 7.60 1.09 4.75
N LEU A 30 8.57 0.44 4.09
CA LEU A 30 8.58 -1.01 3.92
C LEU A 30 8.65 -1.74 5.28
N ALA A 31 9.54 -1.29 6.17
CA ALA A 31 9.67 -1.83 7.52
C ALA A 31 8.38 -1.66 8.34
N ALA A 32 7.71 -0.51 8.23
CA ALA A 32 6.45 -0.27 8.91
C ALA A 32 5.35 -1.23 8.41
N ALA A 33 5.25 -1.43 7.09
CA ALA A 33 4.30 -2.36 6.49
C ALA A 33 4.56 -3.81 6.92
N GLU A 34 5.82 -4.27 6.87
CA GLU A 34 6.22 -5.61 7.30
C GLU A 34 5.90 -5.85 8.79
N LEU A 35 6.30 -4.93 9.67
CA LEU A 35 6.11 -5.09 11.12
C LEU A 35 4.65 -4.99 11.54
N ALA A 36 3.84 -4.21 10.82
CA ALA A 36 2.39 -4.16 11.00
C ALA A 36 1.66 -5.37 10.41
N ARG A 37 2.38 -6.29 9.74
CA ARG A 37 1.81 -7.42 8.98
C ARG A 37 0.79 -6.96 7.96
N CYS A 38 1.11 -5.87 7.25
CA CYS A 38 0.31 -5.40 6.15
C CYS A 38 0.36 -6.41 5.01
N GLU A 39 -0.80 -6.79 4.47
CA GLU A 39 -0.87 -7.70 3.33
C GLU A 39 -0.57 -6.97 2.01
N THR A 40 -0.85 -5.66 1.93
CA THR A 40 -0.65 -4.86 0.72
C THR A 40 -0.15 -3.45 1.02
N LEU A 41 0.95 -3.05 0.39
CA LEU A 41 1.46 -1.68 0.38
C LEU A 41 1.16 -1.06 -0.99
N TYR A 42 0.28 -0.07 -1.01
CA TYR A 42 -0.02 0.68 -2.22
C TYR A 42 0.94 1.86 -2.39
N THR A 43 1.54 2.00 -3.57
CA THR A 43 2.46 3.10 -3.88
C THR A 43 2.55 3.36 -5.38
N TRP A 44 2.93 4.59 -5.77
CA TRP A 44 3.36 4.93 -7.14
C TRP A 44 4.88 5.07 -7.25
N ASP A 45 5.61 4.83 -6.17
CA ASP A 45 7.07 4.90 -6.17
C ASP A 45 7.66 3.69 -6.88
N ASN A 46 8.36 3.94 -8.00
CA ASN A 46 8.92 2.88 -8.84
C ASN A 46 10.00 2.05 -8.15
N ASP A 47 10.72 2.59 -7.17
CA ASP A 47 11.76 1.85 -6.46
C ASP A 47 11.12 0.90 -5.44
N LEU A 48 10.05 1.32 -4.76
CA LEU A 48 9.23 0.43 -3.93
C LEU A 48 8.46 -0.61 -4.75
N LEU A 49 7.94 -0.27 -5.93
CA LEU A 49 7.24 -1.23 -6.79
C LEU A 49 8.14 -2.39 -7.23
N LYS A 50 9.46 -2.17 -7.38
CA LYS A 50 10.45 -3.23 -7.68
C LYS A 50 10.66 -4.21 -6.51
N ILE A 51 10.17 -3.89 -5.32
CA ILE A 51 10.20 -4.81 -4.17
C ILE A 51 9.18 -5.92 -4.38
N GLY A 52 8.01 -5.62 -4.93
CA GLY A 52 6.98 -6.62 -5.28
C GLY A 52 6.59 -7.48 -4.09
N ASP A 53 6.93 -8.78 -4.16
CA ASP A 53 6.66 -9.83 -3.17
C ASP A 53 7.92 -10.32 -2.42
N LYS A 54 9.04 -9.58 -2.52
CA LYS A 54 10.31 -9.94 -1.85
C LYS A 54 10.20 -10.03 -0.33
N ILE A 55 9.22 -9.34 0.26
CA ILE A 55 8.90 -9.45 1.69
C ILE A 55 7.77 -10.46 1.85
N SER A 56 8.02 -11.53 2.61
CA SER A 56 7.06 -12.61 2.80
C SER A 56 5.73 -12.08 3.38
N GLY A 57 4.63 -12.31 2.66
CA GLY A 57 3.28 -11.91 3.07
C GLY A 57 2.91 -10.46 2.76
N LEU A 58 3.78 -9.70 2.08
CA LEU A 58 3.49 -8.33 1.65
C LEU A 58 3.51 -8.22 0.13
N THR A 59 2.41 -7.72 -0.43
CA THR A 59 2.34 -7.33 -1.85
C THR A 59 2.59 -5.82 -1.96
N VAL A 60 3.52 -5.39 -2.81
CA VAL A 60 3.68 -3.97 -3.17
C VAL A 60 3.12 -3.72 -4.57
N CYS A 61 2.15 -2.82 -4.71
CA CYS A 61 1.50 -2.56 -6.00
C CYS A 61 0.96 -1.12 -6.12
N GLU A 62 0.57 -0.75 -7.34
CA GLU A 62 -0.09 0.54 -7.58
C GLU A 62 -1.55 0.51 -7.09
N PRO A 63 -2.04 1.63 -6.50
CA PRO A 63 -3.47 1.79 -6.23
C PRO A 63 -4.30 1.63 -7.51
N GLN A 64 -5.39 0.86 -7.45
CA GLN A 64 -6.35 0.82 -8.55
C GLN A 64 -7.14 2.14 -8.59
N ILE A 65 -7.11 2.81 -9.74
CA ILE A 65 -7.96 3.97 -9.98
C ILE A 65 -9.30 3.43 -10.48
N PRO A 66 -10.44 3.73 -9.82
CA PRO A 66 -11.74 3.33 -10.35
C PRO A 66 -11.90 3.92 -11.75
N ASP A 67 -12.30 3.10 -12.72
CA ASP A 67 -12.65 3.59 -14.04
C ASP A 67 -13.75 4.64 -13.91
N SER A 68 -13.50 5.85 -14.41
CA SER A 68 -14.45 6.96 -14.42
C SER A 68 -15.68 6.71 -15.31
N SER A 69 -15.84 5.50 -15.84
CA SER A 69 -16.94 5.04 -16.70
C SER A 69 -18.06 4.32 -15.94
N THR A 70 -18.02 4.24 -14.61
CA THR A 70 -19.21 3.86 -13.83
C THR A 70 -20.14 5.06 -13.66
N SER A 71 -20.80 5.42 -14.76
CA SER A 71 -22.10 6.07 -14.73
C SER A 71 -23.05 5.09 -14.06
N ASP A 72 -23.23 5.20 -12.75
CA ASP A 72 -24.28 4.48 -12.03
C ASP A 72 -25.63 5.15 -12.38
N SER A 73 -26.10 4.90 -13.60
CA SER A 73 -27.44 5.25 -14.07
C SER A 73 -28.43 4.25 -13.46
N SER A 74 -28.64 4.36 -12.16
CA SER A 74 -29.70 3.66 -11.45
C SER A 74 -30.76 4.66 -10.96
N GLU A 75 -31.30 5.46 -11.89
CA GLU A 75 -32.66 6.01 -11.73
C GLU A 75 -33.65 4.89 -12.07
N ASP A 76 -33.85 3.96 -11.13
CA ASP A 76 -34.99 3.05 -11.19
C ASP A 76 -36.16 3.64 -10.40
N GLN A 77 -37.21 3.90 -11.17
CA GLN A 77 -38.49 4.47 -10.78
C GLN A 77 -39.15 3.66 -9.67
N LEU A 78 -39.49 4.32 -8.58
CA LEU A 78 -40.61 3.90 -7.71
C LEU A 78 -41.79 4.84 -7.96
N SER A 79 -42.45 4.59 -9.09
CA SER A 79 -43.86 4.91 -9.25
C SER A 79 -44.64 3.99 -8.31
N LEU A 80 -45.10 4.52 -7.18
CA LEU A 80 -46.20 3.89 -6.44
C LEU A 80 -47.46 4.71 -6.69
N GLU A 81 -48.23 4.29 -7.69
CA GLU A 81 -49.69 4.47 -7.65
C GLU A 81 -50.22 3.62 -6.48
N ILE A 82 -50.88 4.26 -5.52
CA ILE A 82 -52.27 4.07 -5.05
C ILE A 82 -52.59 5.20 -4.07
#